data_AF-A0A314YA15-F1
#
_entry.id   AF-A0A314YA15-F1
#
_cell.length_a   1.000
_cell.length_b   1.000
_cell.length_c   1.000
_cell.angle_alpha   90.00
_cell.angle_beta   90.00
_cell.angle_gamma   90.00
#
_symmetry.space_group_name_H-M   'P 1'
#
loop_
_entity.id
_entity.type
_entity.pdbx_description
1 polymer ?
#
loop_
_entity_poly.entity_id
_entity_poly.type
_entity_poly.pdbx_seq_one_letter_code
_entity_poly.pdbx_strand_id
1 'polypeptide(L)'
;MSIIQTEKLSHTLEWSIIWFFWVRLESMWQSKGQLLSEQSKTHFRTDNLKNDPIMQGIISMLSFGSSDRGWAVIGIPSANMSKANGEHMLKSLKEFDAWKIRASDVGFTPALNEHLEGVYKQAPHHCTNLILPATGIMPETVACAECGRLMERFSMFRCCTD
;
A
#
# COMPACT_ATOMS: atom_id res chain seq x y z
N MET A 1 -18.38 -7.23 -5.74
CA MET A 1 -19.14 -7.34 -4.48
C MET A 1 -20.36 -8.25 -4.58
N SER A 2 -20.96 -8.45 -5.76
CA SER A 2 -22.15 -9.30 -5.94
C SER A 2 -21.94 -10.73 -5.44
N ILE A 3 -20.84 -11.39 -5.80
CA ILE A 3 -20.58 -12.81 -5.41
C ILE A 3 -20.61 -12.99 -3.89
N ILE A 4 -19.92 -12.14 -3.11
CA ILE A 4 -19.88 -12.23 -1.64
C ILE A 4 -21.29 -12.10 -1.04
N GLN A 5 -22.10 -11.17 -1.57
CA GLN A 5 -23.46 -10.94 -1.09
C GLN A 5 -24.42 -12.05 -1.52
N THR A 6 -24.35 -12.49 -2.78
CA THR A 6 -25.17 -13.55 -3.36
C THR A 6 -24.93 -14.89 -2.65
N GLU A 7 -23.67 -15.22 -2.39
CA GLU A 7 -23.27 -16.48 -1.76
C GLU A 7 -23.22 -16.39 -0.22
N LYS A 8 -23.51 -15.20 0.35
CA LYS A 8 -23.51 -14.95 1.80
C LYS A 8 -22.20 -15.36 2.49
N LEU A 9 -21.08 -15.18 1.80
CA LEU A 9 -19.76 -15.58 2.31
C LEU A 9 -19.24 -14.65 3.40
N SER A 10 -19.61 -13.36 3.33
CA SER A 10 -19.19 -12.35 4.29
C SER A 10 -19.97 -11.04 4.11
N HIS A 11 -19.53 -9.98 4.80
CA HIS A 11 -20.03 -8.63 4.66
C HIS A 11 -19.13 -7.81 3.72
N THR A 12 -19.72 -6.81 3.05
CA THR A 12 -19.01 -5.86 2.21
C THR A 12 -19.23 -4.45 2.75
N LEU A 13 -18.19 -3.60 2.68
CA LEU A 13 -18.33 -2.18 3.02
C LEU A 13 -19.04 -1.43 1.90
N GLU A 14 -19.80 -0.40 2.27
CA GLU A 14 -20.37 0.55 1.32
C GLU A 14 -19.29 1.44 0.68
N TRP A 15 -19.58 1.95 -0.51
CA TRP A 15 -18.67 2.83 -1.25
C TRP A 15 -18.29 4.09 -0.46
N SER A 16 -19.25 4.66 0.28
CA SER A 16 -19.04 5.82 1.17
C SER A 16 -17.95 5.55 2.21
N ILE A 17 -17.94 4.36 2.81
CA ILE A 17 -16.95 3.95 3.82
C ILE A 17 -15.57 3.78 3.19
N ILE A 18 -15.51 3.21 1.98
CA ILE A 18 -14.25 3.09 1.22
C ILE A 18 -13.68 4.47 0.87
N TRP A 19 -14.54 5.44 0.52
CA TRP A 19 -14.09 6.82 0.30
C TRP A 19 -13.53 7.44 1.58
N PHE A 20 -14.22 7.30 2.72
CA PHE A 20 -13.72 7.80 4.01
C PHE A 20 -12.38 7.18 4.38
N PHE A 21 -12.14 5.91 4.08
CA PHE A 21 -10.84 5.27 4.30
C PHE A 21 -9.70 6.04 3.62
N TRP A 22 -9.87 6.46 2.37
CA TRP A 22 -8.86 7.23 1.64
C TRP A 22 -8.67 8.64 2.18
N VAL A 23 -9.77 9.35 2.48
CA VAL A 23 -9.70 10.69 3.11
C VAL A 23 -8.95 10.63 4.44
N ARG A 24 -9.14 9.56 5.22
CA ARG A 24 -8.43 9.35 6.48
C ARG A 24 -6.95 9.07 6.26
N LEU A 25 -6.58 8.28 5.26
CA LEU A 25 -5.17 8.06 4.89
C LEU A 25 -4.47 9.36 4.45
N GLU A 26 -5.13 10.18 3.65
CA GLU A 26 -4.61 11.50 3.26
C GLU A 26 -4.45 12.42 4.47
N SER A 27 -5.44 12.44 5.37
CA SER A 27 -5.34 13.22 6.62
C SER A 27 -4.18 12.75 7.50
N MET A 28 -3.94 11.44 7.57
CA MET A 28 -2.80 10.87 8.29
C MET A 28 -1.46 11.27 7.65
N TRP A 29 -1.36 11.27 6.32
CA TRP A 29 -0.18 11.75 5.60
C TRP A 29 0.14 13.20 5.97
N GLN A 30 -0.86 14.08 5.95
CA GLN A 30 -0.69 15.50 6.29
C GLN A 30 -0.23 15.69 7.73
N SER A 31 -0.95 15.10 8.68
CA SER A 31 -0.68 15.28 10.11
C SER A 31 0.67 14.67 10.51
N LYS A 32 0.94 13.42 10.11
CA LYS A 32 2.20 12.75 10.42
C LYS A 32 3.38 13.39 9.71
N GLY A 33 3.17 13.88 8.48
CA GLY A 33 4.14 14.71 7.79
C GLY A 33 4.52 15.93 8.63
N GLN A 34 3.54 16.79 8.96
CA GLN A 34 3.78 18.00 9.74
C GLN A 34 4.59 17.72 11.03
N LEU A 35 4.18 16.71 11.80
CA LEU A 35 4.90 16.29 13.01
C LEU A 35 6.38 15.94 12.74
N LEU A 36 6.67 15.19 11.67
CA LEU A 36 8.03 14.84 11.30
C LEU A 36 8.85 16.06 10.85
N SER A 37 8.22 17.01 10.16
CA SER A 37 8.90 18.24 9.73
C SER A 37 9.25 19.17 10.90
N GLU A 38 8.38 19.27 11.90
CA GLU A 38 8.62 20.07 13.10
C GLU A 38 9.72 19.47 13.99
N GLN A 39 9.80 18.13 14.03
CA GLN A 39 10.85 17.41 14.74
C GLN A 39 12.22 17.54 14.06
N SER A 40 12.27 17.63 12.74
CA SER A 40 13.50 17.85 11.98
C SER A 40 13.72 19.33 11.67
N LYS A 41 14.41 20.06 12.56
CA LYS A 41 14.74 21.51 12.40
C LYS A 41 15.53 21.86 11.13
N THR A 42 16.03 20.89 10.38
CA THR A 42 16.81 21.09 9.15
C THR A 42 16.55 19.95 8.17
N HIS A 43 15.83 20.24 7.08
CA HIS A 43 15.46 19.31 6.01
C HIS A 43 14.65 18.08 6.46
N PHE A 44 13.41 17.96 5.96
CA PHE A 44 12.69 16.71 5.98
C PHE A 44 13.50 15.65 5.21
N ARG A 45 14.21 14.76 5.92
CA ARG A 45 15.05 13.73 5.31
C ARG A 45 14.24 12.49 5.01
N THR A 46 14.48 11.87 3.85
CA THR A 46 13.95 10.57 3.43
C THR A 46 14.11 9.49 4.50
N ASP A 47 15.14 9.57 5.34
CA ASP A 47 15.39 8.65 6.45
C ASP A 47 14.25 8.60 7.49
N ASN A 48 13.59 9.75 7.75
CA ASN A 48 12.47 9.81 8.69
C ASN A 48 11.23 9.09 8.14
N LEU A 49 11.01 9.17 6.83
CA LEU A 49 9.95 8.41 6.15
C LEU A 49 10.23 6.92 6.19
N LYS A 50 11.49 6.53 5.95
CA LYS A 50 11.90 5.13 5.86
C LYS A 50 11.76 4.40 7.19
N ASN A 51 12.04 5.07 8.31
CA ASN A 51 12.08 4.44 9.62
C ASN A 51 10.73 4.40 10.35
N ASP A 52 9.75 5.20 9.93
CA ASP A 52 8.42 5.22 10.56
C ASP A 52 7.46 4.20 9.89
N PRO A 53 7.04 3.13 10.59
CA PRO A 53 6.21 2.07 10.01
C PRO A 53 4.80 2.55 9.61
N ILE A 54 4.28 3.59 10.27
CA ILE A 54 2.98 4.18 9.94
C ILE A 54 3.11 4.94 8.61
N MET A 55 4.16 5.74 8.43
CA MET A 55 4.43 6.42 7.17
C MET A 55 4.66 5.43 6.03
N GLN A 56 5.41 4.36 6.26
CA GLN A 56 5.58 3.29 5.27
C GLN A 56 4.24 2.64 4.89
N GLY A 57 3.35 2.45 5.87
CA GLY A 57 1.97 2.00 5.66
C GLY A 57 1.18 2.95 4.76
N ILE A 58 1.16 4.23 5.10
CA ILE A 58 0.45 5.28 4.36
C ILE A 58 0.97 5.37 2.92
N ILE A 59 2.29 5.45 2.73
CA ILE A 59 2.94 5.50 1.42
C ILE A 59 2.53 4.31 0.56
N SER A 60 2.55 3.10 1.15
CA SER A 60 2.16 1.90 0.41
C SER A 60 0.72 1.97 -0.09
N MET A 61 -0.21 2.35 0.79
CA MET A 61 -1.61 2.44 0.44
C MET A 61 -1.86 3.53 -0.61
N LEU A 62 -1.30 4.72 -0.44
CA LEU A 62 -1.43 5.80 -1.43
C LEU A 62 -0.81 5.42 -2.78
N SER A 63 0.31 4.69 -2.78
CA SER A 63 0.93 4.16 -4.00
C SER A 63 -0.02 3.20 -4.72
N PHE A 64 -0.58 2.22 -4.00
CA PHE A 64 -1.50 1.26 -4.61
C PHE A 64 -2.82 1.90 -5.05
N GLY A 65 -3.34 2.86 -4.29
CA GLY A 65 -4.56 3.59 -4.63
C GLY A 65 -4.42 4.53 -5.82
N SER A 66 -3.20 4.99 -6.10
CA SER A 66 -2.87 5.81 -7.29
C SER A 66 -2.73 4.98 -8.56
N SER A 67 -2.70 3.65 -8.45
CA SER A 67 -2.52 2.71 -9.56
C SER A 67 -3.88 2.25 -10.09
N ASP A 68 -3.96 2.04 -11.40
CA ASP A 68 -5.10 1.41 -12.07
C ASP A 68 -5.15 -0.11 -11.87
N ARG A 69 -4.08 -0.70 -11.33
CA ARG A 69 -3.96 -2.15 -11.07
C ARG A 69 -4.73 -2.65 -9.85
N GLY A 70 -5.49 -1.77 -9.20
CA GLY A 70 -6.20 -2.06 -7.96
C GLY A 70 -5.26 -2.41 -6.81
N TRP A 71 -5.83 -2.82 -5.69
CA TRP A 71 -5.09 -3.06 -4.45
C TRP A 71 -5.82 -4.05 -3.57
N ALA A 72 -5.09 -4.65 -2.64
CA ALA A 72 -5.69 -5.47 -1.60
C ALA A 72 -4.88 -5.37 -0.32
N VAL A 73 -5.61 -5.37 0.80
CA VAL A 73 -5.07 -5.43 2.14
C VAL A 73 -5.77 -6.53 2.91
N ILE A 74 -5.00 -7.40 3.53
CA ILE A 74 -5.48 -8.48 4.39
C ILE A 74 -4.85 -8.29 5.76
N GLY A 75 -5.67 -7.91 6.74
CA GLY A 75 -5.26 -7.76 8.13
C GLY A 75 -5.84 -8.88 8.98
N ILE A 76 -5.06 -9.34 9.96
CA ILE A 76 -5.57 -10.16 11.07
C ILE A 76 -5.52 -9.35 12.38
N PRO A 77 -6.32 -9.68 13.40
CA PRO A 77 -6.42 -8.90 14.65
C PRO A 77 -5.09 -8.67 15.37
N SER A 78 -4.09 -9.52 15.14
CA SER A 78 -2.75 -9.44 15.75
C SER A 78 -1.83 -8.37 15.13
N ALA A 79 -2.39 -7.34 14.49
CA ALA A 79 -1.70 -6.25 13.78
C ALA A 79 -0.84 -6.67 12.56
N ASN A 80 -0.78 -7.97 12.23
CA ASN A 80 -0.14 -8.42 10.99
C ASN A 80 -1.02 -8.06 9.80
N MET A 81 -0.39 -7.51 8.76
CA MET A 81 -1.05 -7.09 7.54
C MET A 81 -0.24 -7.48 6.31
N SER A 82 -0.93 -7.98 5.30
CA SER A 82 -0.42 -8.16 3.95
C SER A 82 -1.05 -7.12 3.05
N LYS A 83 -0.24 -6.52 2.18
CA LYS A 83 -0.66 -5.49 1.24
C LYS A 83 0.08 -5.65 -0.07
N ALA A 84 -0.62 -5.48 -1.17
CA ALA A 84 -0.04 -5.52 -2.51
C ALA A 84 -0.94 -4.79 -3.52
N ASN A 85 -0.42 -4.52 -4.70
CA ASN A 85 -1.25 -4.19 -5.85
C ASN A 85 -2.21 -5.35 -6.18
N GLY A 86 -3.30 -5.08 -6.91
CA GLY A 86 -4.35 -6.06 -7.18
C GLY A 86 -3.87 -7.26 -7.99
N GLU A 87 -2.97 -7.05 -8.95
CA GLU A 87 -2.38 -8.10 -9.78
C GLU A 87 -1.53 -9.08 -8.95
N HIS A 88 -0.60 -8.56 -8.15
CA HIS A 88 0.29 -9.36 -7.30
C HIS A 88 -0.48 -10.06 -6.19
N MET A 89 -1.49 -9.41 -5.58
CA MET A 89 -2.35 -10.08 -4.60
C MET A 89 -3.12 -11.22 -5.26
N LEU A 90 -3.77 -10.97 -6.40
CA LEU A 90 -4.56 -11.99 -7.08
C LEU A 90 -3.71 -13.19 -7.49
N LYS A 91 -2.51 -12.94 -8.01
CA LYS A 91 -1.53 -14.01 -8.31
C LYS A 91 -1.20 -14.82 -7.06
N SER A 92 -0.84 -14.14 -5.97
CA SER A 92 -0.46 -14.80 -4.71
C SER A 92 -1.58 -15.65 -4.12
N LEU A 93 -2.83 -15.19 -4.21
CA LEU A 93 -4.01 -15.95 -3.76
C LEU A 93 -4.32 -17.14 -4.66
N LYS A 94 -4.14 -17.02 -5.99
CA LYS A 94 -4.27 -18.15 -6.92
C LYS A 94 -3.21 -19.22 -6.67
N GLU A 95 -2.02 -18.81 -6.23
CA GLU A 95 -0.90 -19.68 -5.91
C GLU A 95 -0.94 -20.19 -4.45
N PHE A 96 -2.08 -20.09 -3.75
CA PHE A 96 -2.21 -20.51 -2.35
C PHE A 96 -1.72 -21.95 -2.11
N ASP A 97 -1.99 -22.88 -3.03
CA ASP A 97 -1.51 -24.26 -2.91
C ASP A 97 0.01 -24.39 -2.82
N ALA A 98 0.77 -23.43 -3.35
CA ALA A 98 2.23 -23.43 -3.30
C ALA A 98 2.79 -23.03 -1.93
N TRP A 99 2.07 -22.20 -1.17
CA TRP A 99 2.53 -21.67 0.12
C TRP A 99 1.62 -22.02 1.30
N LYS A 100 0.54 -22.80 1.10
CA LYS A 100 -0.39 -23.23 2.17
C LYS A 100 0.28 -23.97 3.31
N ILE A 101 1.32 -24.76 3.04
CA ILE A 101 2.09 -25.48 4.08
C ILE A 101 2.76 -24.46 5.00
N ARG A 102 3.41 -23.46 4.40
CA ARG A 102 4.04 -22.36 5.13
C ARG A 102 3.01 -21.56 5.93
N ALA A 103 1.81 -21.35 5.39
CA ALA A 103 0.71 -20.69 6.09
C ALA A 103 0.27 -21.43 7.36
N SER A 104 0.33 -22.77 7.37
CA SER A 104 0.06 -23.57 8.57
C SER A 104 1.15 -23.42 9.63
N ASP A 105 2.40 -23.20 9.23
CA ASP A 105 3.55 -23.10 10.15
C ASP A 105 3.68 -21.72 10.80
N VAL A 106 3.57 -20.65 10.01
CA VAL A 106 3.83 -19.26 10.47
C VAL A 106 2.59 -18.37 10.49
N GLY A 107 1.44 -18.90 10.09
CA GLY A 107 0.20 -18.16 9.92
C GLY A 107 0.03 -17.57 8.51
N PHE A 108 -1.22 -17.22 8.19
CA PHE A 108 -1.61 -16.79 6.84
C PHE A 108 -0.89 -15.52 6.37
N THR A 109 -0.97 -14.44 7.14
CA THR A 109 -0.42 -13.13 6.73
C THR A 109 1.11 -13.14 6.63
N PRO A 110 1.88 -13.74 7.57
CA PRO A 110 3.33 -13.86 7.41
C PRO A 110 3.72 -14.69 6.19
N ALA A 111 3.09 -15.85 5.96
CA ALA A 111 3.37 -16.69 4.79
C ALA A 111 3.02 -15.99 3.47
N LEU A 112 1.92 -15.26 3.43
CA LEU A 112 1.53 -14.46 2.26
C LEU A 112 2.55 -13.36 1.96
N ASN A 113 3.09 -12.69 3.00
CA ASN A 113 4.13 -11.69 2.83
C ASN A 113 5.42 -12.30 2.27
N GLU A 114 5.84 -13.47 2.78
CA GLU A 114 7.00 -14.21 2.24
C GLU A 114 6.81 -14.57 0.75
N HIS A 115 5.60 -15.03 0.37
CA HIS A 115 5.28 -15.34 -1.03
C HIS A 115 5.30 -14.09 -1.92
N LEU A 116 4.69 -13.00 -1.44
CA LEU A 116 4.67 -11.71 -2.15
C LEU A 116 6.07 -11.17 -2.42
N GLU A 117 7.01 -11.30 -1.48
CA GLU A 117 8.41 -10.93 -1.71
C GLU A 117 9.04 -11.70 -2.88
N GLY A 118 8.68 -12.98 -3.05
CA GLY A 118 9.07 -13.79 -4.20
C GLY A 118 8.46 -13.27 -5.50
N VAL A 119 7.17 -12.92 -5.48
CA VAL A 119 6.45 -12.34 -6.63
C VAL A 119 7.10 -11.02 -7.07
N TYR A 120 7.43 -10.13 -6.13
CA TYR A 120 8.06 -8.83 -6.44
C TYR A 120 9.43 -8.98 -7.09
N LYS A 121 10.22 -10.00 -6.71
CA LYS A 121 11.53 -10.28 -7.32
C LYS A 121 11.43 -10.78 -8.76
N GLN A 122 10.33 -11.45 -9.10
CA GLN A 122 10.10 -12.05 -10.42
C GLN A 122 9.39 -11.10 -11.38
N ALA A 123 8.67 -10.10 -10.89
CA ALA A 123 7.96 -9.14 -11.72
C ALA A 123 8.96 -8.29 -12.53
N PRO A 124 8.90 -8.31 -13.89
CA PRO A 124 9.66 -7.36 -14.70
C PRO A 124 9.26 -5.93 -14.29
N HIS A 125 10.19 -4.98 -14.30
CA HIS A 125 10.12 -3.67 -13.65
C HIS A 125 8.85 -2.83 -13.90
N HIS A 126 7.73 -3.20 -13.26
CA HIS A 126 6.47 -2.47 -13.27
C HIS A 126 6.31 -1.72 -11.95
N CYS A 127 7.13 -0.69 -11.75
CA CYS A 127 7.07 0.11 -10.52
C CYS A 127 5.73 0.84 -10.40
N THR A 128 5.16 0.85 -9.20
CA THR A 128 3.96 1.62 -8.88
C THR A 128 4.28 3.12 -8.85
N ASN A 129 3.33 3.95 -9.30
CA ASN A 129 3.41 5.39 -9.16
C ASN A 129 2.77 5.83 -7.85
N LEU A 130 3.34 6.83 -7.20
CA LEU A 130 2.76 7.49 -6.03
C LEU A 130 2.30 8.88 -6.45
N ILE A 131 1.00 9.15 -6.35
CA ILE A 131 0.44 10.49 -6.54
C ILE A 131 0.18 11.08 -5.17
N LEU A 132 0.85 12.17 -4.86
CA LEU A 132 0.61 12.95 -3.64
C LEU A 132 -0.09 14.25 -4.01
N PRO A 133 -1.05 14.73 -3.20
CA PRO A 133 -1.61 16.06 -3.38
C PRO A 133 -0.48 17.10 -3.29
N ALA A 134 -0.61 18.18 -4.06
CA ALA A 134 0.37 19.28 -4.05
C ALA A 134 0.46 20.00 -2.69
N THR A 135 -0.53 19.77 -1.83
CA THR A 135 -0.60 20.28 -0.46
C THR A 135 0.05 19.29 0.50
N GLY A 136 0.88 19.79 1.41
CA GLY A 136 1.52 18.97 2.45
C GLY A 136 3.01 18.73 2.25
N ILE A 137 3.51 17.67 2.88
CA ILE A 137 4.90 17.28 2.75
C ILE A 137 5.16 16.60 1.41
N MET A 138 6.22 17.07 0.75
CA MET A 138 6.67 16.55 -0.52
C MET A 138 8.12 16.08 -0.41
N PRO A 139 8.38 14.78 -0.15
CA PRO A 139 9.73 14.24 -0.16
C PRO A 139 10.40 14.36 -1.54
N GLU A 140 11.72 14.51 -1.55
CA GLU A 140 12.51 14.43 -2.79
C GLU A 140 12.57 13.01 -3.36
N THR A 141 12.61 12.00 -2.48
CA THR A 141 12.64 10.58 -2.84
C THR A 141 11.78 9.76 -1.89
N VAL A 142 11.18 8.69 -2.39
CA VAL A 142 10.39 7.73 -1.58
C VAL A 142 10.76 6.31 -1.98
N ALA A 143 10.80 5.36 -1.04
CA ALA A 143 10.99 3.96 -1.39
C ALA A 143 9.71 3.37 -1.99
N CYS A 144 9.84 2.67 -3.11
CA CYS A 144 8.73 1.97 -3.75
C CYS A 144 8.12 0.93 -2.80
N ALA A 145 6.79 0.92 -2.69
CA ALA A 145 6.04 0.04 -1.80
C ALA A 145 6.18 -1.46 -2.12
N GLU A 146 6.64 -1.80 -3.32
CA GLU A 146 6.75 -3.19 -3.79
C GLU A 146 8.20 -3.68 -3.81
N CYS A 147 9.10 -2.91 -4.42
CA CYS A 147 10.50 -3.33 -4.62
C CYS A 147 11.50 -2.63 -3.69
N GLY A 148 11.07 -1.65 -2.90
CA GLY A 148 11.92 -0.89 -1.97
C GLY A 148 12.94 0.05 -2.64
N ARG A 149 13.04 0.07 -3.97
CA ARG A 149 13.93 0.99 -4.70
C ARG A 149 13.49 2.44 -4.50
N LEU A 150 14.45 3.36 -4.48
CA LEU A 150 14.15 4.79 -4.41
C LEU A 150 13.45 5.24 -5.71
N MET A 151 12.35 5.95 -5.53
CA MET A 151 11.59 6.60 -6.58
C MET A 151 11.98 8.07 -6.65
N GLU A 152 12.12 8.57 -7.87
CA GLU A 152 12.32 9.99 -8.15
C GLU A 152 10.99 10.71 -8.26
N ARG A 153 10.98 11.98 -7.86
CA ARG A 153 9.82 12.86 -7.97
C ARG A 153 9.73 13.47 -9.36
N PHE A 154 8.57 13.36 -9.99
CA PHE A 154 8.23 14.07 -11.23
C PHE A 154 6.98 14.93 -11.02
N SER A 155 6.94 16.10 -11.66
CA SER A 155 5.72 16.91 -11.77
C SER A 155 5.00 16.54 -13.07
N MET A 156 3.72 16.18 -12.97
CA MET A 156 2.88 15.80 -14.11
C MET A 156 1.64 16.69 -14.15
N PHE A 157 1.33 17.23 -15.34
CA PHE A 157 0.03 17.81 -15.62
C PHE A 157 -0.83 16.74 -16.28
N ARG A 158 -2.02 16.47 -15.74
CA ARG A 158 -2.97 15.51 -16.30
C ARG A 158 -4.27 16.25 -16.58
N CYS A 159 -4.76 16.14 -17.82
CA CYS A 159 -6.04 16.69 -18.22
C CYS A 159 -7.06 15.53 -18.24
N CYS A 160 -8.15 15.70 -17.48
CA CYS A 160 -9.28 14.78 -17.31
C CYS A 160 -8.93 13.38 -16.74
N THR A 161 -9.78 12.92 -15.82
CA THR A 161 -9.86 11.55 -15.30
C THR A 161 -11.33 11.18 -15.25
N ASP A 162 -11.96 11.10 -16.42
CA ASP A 162 -13.22 10.37 -16.55
C ASP A 162 -12.90 8.97 -17.07
#